data_AF-A0A9E4DVM7-F1
#
_entry.id   AF-A0A9E4DVM7-F1
#
_cell.length_a   1.000
_cell.length_b   1.000
_cell.length_c   1.000
_cell.angle_alpha   90.00
_cell.angle_beta   90.00
_cell.angle_gamma   90.00
#
_symmetry.space_group_name_H-M   'P 1'
#
loop_
_entity.id
_entity.type
_entity.pdbx_description
1 polymer ?
#
loop_
_entity_poly.entity_id
_entity_poly.type
_entity_poly.pdbx_seq_one_letter_code
_entity_poly.pdbx_strand_id
1 'polypeptide(L)'
;MSAQLFWALAGAVLAAASVVVSSGSSRLRGALGLAGTFAGLACLFALLGAPLLGAFWLVAAAGNGLALFLLEASGPPERGPAEAGRQPLLKLAGAALAIGLVAGGIAIVYRPGSFTDALPGSIGPGSLGASLYSQHALAVYTAAALLLAAVVATLALGKRRAD
;
A
#
# COMPACT_ATOMS: atom_id res chain seq x y z
N MET A 1 14.76 -1.92 -22.96
CA MET A 1 13.67 -2.91 -22.78
C MET A 1 12.98 -2.83 -21.40
N SER A 2 13.61 -2.25 -20.38
CA SER A 2 13.05 -2.07 -19.02
C SER A 2 12.00 -0.95 -18.91
N ALA A 3 12.13 0.15 -19.65
CA ALA A 3 11.21 1.29 -19.54
C ALA A 3 9.77 0.96 -19.98
N GLN A 4 9.61 0.16 -21.04
CA GLN A 4 8.29 -0.26 -21.52
C GLN A 4 7.59 -1.17 -20.51
N LEU A 5 8.33 -2.09 -19.87
CA LEU A 5 7.82 -2.95 -18.80
C LEU A 5 7.42 -2.13 -17.58
N PHE A 6 8.23 -1.13 -17.19
CA PHE A 6 7.91 -0.23 -16.09
C PHE A 6 6.60 0.53 -16.32
N TRP A 7 6.43 1.14 -17.50
CA TRP A 7 5.20 1.87 -17.83
C TRP A 7 3.99 0.94 -17.95
N ALA A 8 4.16 -0.28 -18.49
CA ALA A 8 3.09 -1.28 -18.56
C ALA A 8 2.65 -1.74 -17.16
N LEU A 9 3.61 -1.99 -16.25
CA LEU A 9 3.35 -2.35 -14.86
C LEU A 9 2.71 -1.21 -14.08
N ALA A 10 3.19 0.03 -14.25
CA ALA A 10 2.58 1.21 -13.64
C ALA A 10 1.13 1.39 -14.10
N GLY A 11 0.86 1.22 -15.40
CA GLY A 11 -0.48 1.22 -15.96
C GLY A 11 -1.37 0.11 -15.36
N ALA A 12 -0.83 -1.11 -15.23
CA ALA A 12 -1.54 -2.23 -14.62
C ALA A 12 -1.88 -1.99 -13.14
N VAL A 13 -0.97 -1.38 -12.37
CA VAL A 13 -1.20 -1.00 -10.96
C VAL A 13 -2.31 0.05 -10.85
N LEU A 14 -2.29 1.07 -11.72
CA LEU A 14 -3.33 2.10 -11.75
C LEU A 14 -4.70 1.53 -12.14
N ALA A 15 -4.72 0.59 -13.10
CA ALA A 15 -5.94 -0.11 -13.49
C ALA A 15 -6.48 -0.96 -12.34
N ALA A 16 -5.62 -1.73 -11.65
CA ALA A 16 -5.99 -2.54 -10.50
C ALA A 16 -6.52 -1.66 -9.34
N ALA A 17 -5.88 -0.53 -9.06
CA ALA A 17 -6.35 0.43 -8.06
C ALA A 17 -7.72 1.02 -8.42
N SER A 18 -7.95 1.31 -9.70
CA SER A 18 -9.25 1.79 -10.20
C SER A 18 -10.36 0.74 -10.03
N VAL A 19 -10.02 -0.56 -10.18
CA VAL A 19 -10.95 -1.67 -9.90
C VAL A 19 -11.31 -1.74 -8.41
N VAL A 20 -10.38 -1.43 -7.50
CA VAL A 20 -10.68 -1.38 -6.04
C VAL A 20 -11.73 -0.31 -5.75
N VAL A 21 -11.53 0.90 -6.25
CA VAL A 21 -12.44 2.03 -6.02
C VAL A 21 -13.82 1.82 -6.68
N SER A 22 -13.87 1.16 -7.83
CA SER A 22 -15.11 0.91 -8.58
C SER A 22 -15.87 -0.35 -8.14
N SER A 23 -15.32 -1.16 -7.23
CA SER A 23 -15.89 -2.44 -6.77
C SER A 23 -17.08 -2.32 -5.80
N GLY A 24 -17.81 -1.21 -5.83
CA GLY A 24 -18.89 -0.88 -4.88
C GLY A 24 -20.02 -1.91 -4.75
N SER A 25 -20.09 -2.94 -5.59
CA SER A 25 -21.09 -4.02 -5.52
C SER A 25 -20.54 -5.40 -5.13
N SER A 26 -19.22 -5.61 -5.05
CA SER A 26 -18.69 -6.90 -4.59
C SER A 26 -17.35 -6.74 -3.90
N ARG A 27 -17.35 -7.01 -2.60
CA ARG A 27 -16.14 -7.02 -1.77
C ARG A 27 -15.03 -7.89 -2.35
N LEU A 28 -15.38 -9.02 -2.99
CA LEU A 28 -14.41 -9.89 -3.67
C LEU A 28 -13.62 -9.19 -4.79
N ARG A 29 -14.27 -8.38 -5.65
CA ARG A 29 -13.56 -7.65 -6.72
C ARG A 29 -12.63 -6.58 -6.15
N GLY A 30 -13.01 -5.95 -5.03
CA GLY A 30 -12.13 -5.03 -4.31
C GLY A 30 -10.89 -5.73 -3.76
N ALA A 31 -11.05 -6.94 -3.21
CA ALA A 31 -9.95 -7.74 -2.66
C ALA A 31 -8.93 -8.12 -3.75
N LEU A 32 -9.45 -8.57 -4.90
CA LEU A 32 -8.65 -8.96 -6.05
C LEU A 32 -7.91 -7.76 -6.68
N GLY A 33 -8.56 -6.60 -6.81
CA GLY A 33 -7.91 -5.38 -7.27
C GLY A 33 -6.79 -4.92 -6.33
N LEU A 34 -6.99 -5.07 -5.02
CA LEU A 34 -5.99 -4.70 -4.02
C LEU A 34 -4.78 -5.66 -4.09
N ALA A 35 -5.02 -6.96 -4.26
CA ALA A 35 -3.97 -7.95 -4.46
C ALA A 35 -3.14 -7.65 -5.72
N GLY A 36 -3.80 -7.30 -6.83
CA GLY A 36 -3.12 -6.89 -8.05
C GLY A 36 -2.24 -5.64 -7.86
N THR A 37 -2.73 -4.67 -7.09
CA THR A 37 -2.00 -3.43 -6.78
C THR A 37 -0.72 -3.72 -5.97
N PHE A 38 -0.81 -4.58 -4.95
CA PHE A 38 0.37 -4.97 -4.16
C PHE A 38 1.38 -5.80 -4.96
N ALA A 39 0.91 -6.74 -5.79
CA ALA A 39 1.77 -7.54 -6.65
C ALA A 39 2.50 -6.68 -7.69
N GLY A 40 1.79 -5.72 -8.31
CA GLY A 40 2.40 -4.80 -9.27
C GLY A 40 3.43 -3.87 -8.62
N LEU A 41 3.18 -3.39 -7.40
CA LEU A 41 4.17 -2.63 -6.62
C LEU A 41 5.42 -3.47 -6.30
N ALA A 42 5.26 -4.73 -5.91
CA ALA A 42 6.41 -5.62 -5.66
C ALA A 42 7.25 -5.82 -6.93
N CYS A 43 6.61 -5.96 -8.10
CA CYS A 43 7.30 -6.05 -9.37
C CYS A 43 8.00 -4.73 -9.74
N LEU A 44 7.39 -3.59 -9.43
CA LEU A 44 8.00 -2.26 -9.60
C LEU A 44 9.27 -2.13 -8.74
N PHE A 45 9.24 -2.56 -7.48
CA PHE A 45 10.41 -2.57 -6.59
C PHE A 45 11.53 -3.49 -7.09
N ALA A 46 11.17 -4.63 -7.67
CA ALA A 46 12.15 -5.52 -8.31
C ALA A 46 12.82 -4.85 -9.52
N LEU A 47 12.05 -4.12 -10.34
CA LEU A 47 12.59 -3.35 -11.48
C LEU A 47 13.45 -2.16 -11.05
N LEU A 48 13.16 -1.55 -9.90
CA LEU A 48 13.94 -0.43 -9.33
C LEU A 48 15.28 -0.86 -8.70
N GLY A 49 15.64 -2.15 -8.74
CA GLY A 49 16.88 -2.65 -8.14
C GLY A 49 16.81 -2.85 -6.63
N ALA A 50 15.60 -2.90 -6.06
CA ALA A 50 15.35 -3.14 -4.63
C ALA A 50 14.49 -4.41 -4.39
N PRO A 51 14.98 -5.61 -4.78
CA PRO A 51 14.21 -6.84 -4.70
C PRO A 51 13.84 -7.23 -3.26
N LEU A 52 14.69 -6.88 -2.28
CA LEU A 52 14.42 -7.15 -0.87
C LEU A 52 13.19 -6.39 -0.35
N LEU A 53 13.06 -5.11 -0.75
CA LEU A 53 11.88 -4.30 -0.40
C LEU A 53 10.63 -4.86 -1.07
N GLY A 54 10.72 -5.31 -2.32
CA GLY A 54 9.62 -5.98 -3.01
C GLY A 54 9.17 -7.27 -2.32
N ALA A 55 10.10 -8.09 -1.85
CA ALA A 55 9.79 -9.31 -1.09
C ALA A 55 9.13 -8.98 0.26
N PHE A 56 9.66 -8.00 0.99
CA PHE A 56 9.07 -7.53 2.25
C PHE A 56 7.64 -7.00 2.04
N TRP A 57 7.43 -6.24 0.96
CA TRP A 57 6.12 -5.73 0.59
C TRP A 57 5.11 -6.86 0.38
N LEU A 58 5.50 -7.92 -0.33
CA LEU A 58 4.63 -9.07 -0.59
C LEU A 58 4.24 -9.82 0.69
N VAL A 59 5.21 -10.06 1.59
CA VAL A 59 4.97 -10.76 2.87
C VAL A 59 4.06 -9.93 3.78
N ALA A 60 4.35 -8.63 3.95
CA ALA A 60 3.57 -7.75 4.81
C ALA A 60 2.16 -7.52 4.27
N ALA A 61 2.01 -7.33 2.95
CA ALA A 61 0.72 -7.13 2.31
C ALA A 61 -0.17 -8.38 2.37
N ALA A 62 0.43 -9.57 2.19
CA ALA A 62 -0.30 -10.84 2.28
C ALA A 62 -0.79 -11.14 3.70
N GLY A 63 0.05 -10.87 4.72
CA GLY A 63 -0.26 -11.20 6.11
C GLY A 63 -1.29 -10.29 6.78
N ASN A 64 -1.35 -9.01 6.41
CA ASN A 64 -2.21 -8.04 7.09
C ASN A 64 -3.31 -7.50 6.17
N GLY A 65 -2.95 -6.72 5.15
CA GLY A 65 -3.92 -6.00 4.34
C GLY A 65 -4.86 -6.92 3.54
N LEU A 66 -4.29 -7.90 2.82
CA LEU A 66 -5.09 -8.78 1.97
C LEU A 66 -5.91 -9.80 2.77
N ALA A 67 -5.29 -10.45 3.76
CA ALA A 67 -5.96 -11.47 4.57
C ALA A 67 -7.16 -10.90 5.34
N LEU A 68 -7.03 -9.72 5.95
CA LEU A 68 -8.14 -9.07 6.65
C LEU A 68 -9.26 -8.68 5.69
N PHE A 69 -8.91 -8.14 4.52
CA PHE A 69 -9.92 -7.76 3.53
C PHE A 69 -10.66 -8.98 2.94
N LEU A 70 -9.96 -10.10 2.74
CA LEU A 70 -10.56 -11.38 2.35
C LEU A 70 -11.48 -11.94 3.45
N LEU A 71 -11.07 -11.82 4.73
CA LEU A 71 -11.88 -12.22 5.87
C LEU A 71 -13.19 -11.41 5.92
N GLU A 72 -13.11 -10.08 5.82
CA GLU A 72 -14.29 -9.20 5.74
C GLU A 72 -15.16 -9.48 4.50
N ALA A 73 -14.54 -9.79 3.36
CA ALA A 73 -15.25 -10.11 2.13
C ALA A 73 -16.05 -11.43 2.24
N SER A 74 -15.59 -12.39 3.03
CA SER A 74 -16.23 -13.69 3.25
C SER A 74 -17.41 -13.67 4.22
N GLY A 75 -17.52 -12.64 5.07
CA GLY A 75 -18.63 -12.46 6.00
C GLY A 75 -19.95 -12.08 5.32
N PRO A 76 -21.11 -12.19 6.02
CA PRO A 76 -22.39 -11.78 5.46
C PRO A 76 -22.36 -10.30 5.04
N PRO A 77 -23.05 -9.91 3.96
CA PRO A 77 -23.16 -8.50 3.58
C PRO A 77 -23.88 -7.75 4.70
N GLU A 78 -23.20 -6.77 5.29
CA GLU A 78 -23.88 -5.76 6.10
C GLU A 78 -24.91 -5.08 5.18
N ARG A 79 -26.19 -5.39 5.38
CA ARG A 79 -27.30 -4.71 4.74
C ARG A 79 -27.51 -3.36 5.44
N GLY A 80 -26.50 -2.50 5.41
CA GLY A 80 -26.68 -1.08 5.69
C GLY A 80 -27.40 -0.43 4.51
N PRO A 81 -28.32 0.52 4.73
CA PRO A 81 -28.96 1.23 3.64
C PRO A 81 -27.88 1.87 2.78
N ALA A 82 -27.83 1.49 1.51
CA ALA A 82 -26.97 2.10 0.52
C ALA A 82 -27.42 3.55 0.26
N GLU A 83 -27.12 4.47 1.17
CA GLU A 83 -27.26 5.92 0.98
C GLU A 83 -26.19 6.49 0.03
N ALA A 84 -25.55 5.63 -0.78
CA ALA A 84 -24.60 6.01 -1.83
C ALA A 84 -25.23 6.88 -2.97
N GLY A 85 -26.54 7.11 -2.92
CA GLY A 85 -27.31 7.82 -3.94
C GLY A 85 -27.44 9.33 -3.79
N ARG A 86 -27.14 9.96 -2.64
CA ARG A 86 -27.67 11.32 -2.37
C ARG A 86 -26.67 12.44 -2.06
N GLN A 87 -25.36 12.21 -2.19
CA GLN A 87 -24.38 13.27 -1.92
C GLN A 87 -23.47 13.53 -3.13
N PRO A 88 -24.00 14.10 -4.23
CA PRO A 88 -23.18 14.49 -5.38
C PRO A 88 -22.08 15.47 -4.99
N LEU A 89 -22.33 16.34 -3.99
CA LEU A 89 -21.33 17.24 -3.43
C LEU A 89 -20.14 16.50 -2.79
N LEU A 90 -20.40 15.42 -2.05
CA LEU A 90 -19.32 14.65 -1.40
C LEU A 90 -18.49 13.89 -2.44
N LYS A 91 -19.13 13.38 -3.49
CA LYS A 91 -18.44 12.76 -4.64
C LYS A 91 -17.60 13.79 -5.40
N LEU A 92 -18.14 15.00 -5.63
CA LEU A 92 -17.45 16.09 -6.31
C LEU A 92 -16.27 16.59 -5.48
N ALA A 93 -16.46 16.78 -4.17
CA ALA A 93 -15.40 17.18 -3.24
C ALA A 93 -14.30 16.12 -3.16
N GLY A 94 -14.66 14.83 -3.06
CA GLY A 94 -13.70 13.73 -3.10
C GLY A 94 -12.91 13.67 -4.41
N ALA A 95 -13.57 13.84 -5.55
CA ALA A 95 -12.91 13.90 -6.85
C ALA A 95 -11.97 15.11 -6.99
N ALA A 96 -12.41 16.29 -6.55
CA ALA A 96 -11.59 17.50 -6.57
C ALA A 96 -10.34 17.35 -5.68
N LEU A 97 -10.48 16.73 -4.51
CA LEU A 97 -9.37 16.47 -3.60
C LEU A 97 -8.37 15.48 -4.21
N ALA A 98 -8.86 14.40 -4.83
CA ALA A 98 -8.01 13.44 -5.53
C ALA A 98 -7.22 14.08 -6.67
N ILE A 99 -7.88 14.92 -7.50
CA ILE A 99 -7.23 15.65 -8.58
C ILE A 99 -6.18 16.63 -8.02
N GLY A 100 -6.51 17.35 -6.94
CA GLY A 100 -5.58 18.25 -6.28
C GLY A 100 -4.34 17.54 -5.73
N LEU A 101 -4.51 16.36 -5.15
CA LEU A 101 -3.40 15.55 -4.63
C LEU A 101 -2.48 15.07 -5.76
N VAL A 102 -3.06 14.60 -6.87
CA VAL A 102 -2.29 14.16 -8.05
C VAL A 102 -1.56 15.34 -8.68
N ALA A 103 -2.23 16.48 -8.87
CA ALA A 103 -1.61 17.69 -9.42
C ALA A 103 -0.49 18.22 -8.51
N GLY A 104 -0.69 18.21 -7.19
CA GLY A 104 0.33 18.58 -6.22
C GLY A 104 1.53 17.63 -6.24
N GLY A 105 1.30 16.32 -6.32
CA GLY A 105 2.36 15.32 -6.45
C GLY A 105 3.19 15.53 -7.72
N ILE A 106 2.52 15.76 -8.86
CA ILE A 106 3.19 16.09 -10.13
C ILE A 106 4.01 17.37 -9.98
N ALA A 107 3.45 18.43 -9.39
CA ALA A 107 4.16 19.70 -9.20
C ALA A 107 5.42 19.56 -8.32
N ILE A 108 5.38 18.68 -7.30
CA ILE A 108 6.55 18.38 -6.46
C ILE A 108 7.60 17.62 -7.25
N VAL A 109 7.20 16.62 -8.05
CA VAL A 109 8.11 15.80 -8.86
C VAL A 109 8.75 16.63 -9.97
N TYR A 110 8.03 17.55 -10.61
CA TYR A 110 8.57 18.42 -11.66
C TYR A 110 9.25 19.69 -11.14
N ARG A 111 9.32 19.86 -9.81
CA ARG A 111 10.07 20.97 -9.23
C ARG A 111 11.54 20.79 -9.60
N PRO A 112 12.21 21.83 -10.16
CA PRO A 112 13.60 21.72 -10.57
C PRO A 112 14.49 21.52 -9.34
N GLY A 113 14.76 20.26 -9.02
CA GLY A 113 15.76 19.80 -8.07
C GLY A 113 16.85 19.06 -8.83
N SER A 114 18.03 18.97 -8.25
CA SER A 114 19.14 18.18 -8.78
C SER A 114 18.79 16.68 -8.70
N PHE A 115 18.15 16.16 -9.73
CA PHE A 115 18.06 14.71 -9.93
C PHE A 115 19.47 14.20 -10.17
N THR A 116 20.01 13.47 -9.19
CA THR A 116 21.25 12.72 -9.40
C THR A 116 20.94 11.51 -10.28
N ASP A 117 21.40 11.54 -11.53
CA ASP A 117 21.36 10.43 -12.51
C ASP A 117 22.24 9.23 -12.12
N ALA A 118 22.61 9.11 -10.84
CA ALA A 118 23.33 7.95 -10.35
C ALA A 118 22.40 6.74 -10.45
N LEU A 119 22.66 5.85 -11.41
CA LEU A 119 22.03 4.53 -11.43
C LEU A 119 22.32 3.87 -10.07
N PRO A 120 21.32 3.66 -9.21
CA PRO A 120 21.56 2.96 -7.97
C PRO A 120 22.01 1.55 -8.34
N GLY A 121 23.23 1.19 -7.97
CA GLY A 121 23.66 -0.20 -7.99
C GLY A 121 22.66 -1.01 -7.16
N SER A 122 22.40 -2.26 -7.57
CA SER A 122 21.51 -3.19 -6.87
C SER A 122 21.73 -3.09 -5.35
N ILE A 123 20.70 -2.66 -4.62
CA ILE A 123 20.80 -2.47 -3.18
C ILE A 123 20.73 -3.87 -2.54
N GLY A 124 21.89 -4.38 -2.16
CA GLY A 124 22.01 -5.68 -1.53
C GLY A 124 21.45 -5.72 -0.10
N PRO A 125 21.04 -6.91 0.39
CA PRO A 125 20.59 -7.10 1.78
C PRO A 125 21.59 -6.57 2.82
N GLY A 126 22.90 -6.73 2.55
CA GLY A 126 23.96 -6.34 3.48
C GLY A 126 24.08 -4.83 3.68
N SER A 127 23.94 -4.02 2.64
CA SER A 127 23.99 -2.55 2.75
C SER A 127 22.76 -1.99 3.46
N LEU A 128 21.59 -2.60 3.22
CA LEU A 128 20.36 -2.24 3.93
C LEU A 128 20.47 -2.55 5.43
N GLY A 129 20.95 -3.74 5.79
CA GLY A 129 21.17 -4.14 7.18
C GLY A 129 22.19 -3.24 7.89
N ALA A 130 23.30 -2.92 7.24
CA ALA A 130 24.29 -2.00 7.78
C ALA A 130 23.72 -0.60 8.04
N SER A 131 22.92 -0.06 7.12
CA SER A 131 22.26 1.24 7.30
C SER A 131 21.20 1.23 8.41
N LEU A 132 20.43 0.13 8.51
CA LEU A 132 19.40 -0.02 9.54
C LEU A 132 19.98 -0.08 10.95
N TYR A 133 21.11 -0.76 11.15
CA TYR A 133 21.72 -0.92 12.48
C TYR A 133 22.80 0.12 12.81
N SER A 134 23.29 0.89 11.83
CA SER A 134 24.23 2.00 12.10
C SER A 134 23.48 3.32 12.26
N GLN A 135 22.84 3.79 11.20
CA GLN A 135 22.20 5.11 11.14
C GLN A 135 20.79 5.10 11.71
N HIS A 136 20.07 3.98 11.58
CA HIS A 136 18.65 3.88 11.95
C HIS A 136 18.39 2.93 13.13
N ALA A 137 19.42 2.66 13.96
CA ALA A 137 19.30 1.71 15.07
C ALA A 137 18.13 2.07 15.99
N LEU A 138 17.94 3.37 16.25
CA LEU A 138 16.84 3.87 17.08
C LEU A 138 15.47 3.52 16.49
N ALA A 139 15.32 3.63 15.16
CA ALA A 139 14.06 3.30 14.48
C ALA A 139 13.72 1.82 14.67
N VAL A 140 14.71 0.92 14.61
CA VAL A 140 14.53 -0.52 14.85
C VAL A 140 14.01 -0.78 16.27
N TYR A 141 14.59 -0.14 17.28
CA TYR A 141 14.13 -0.28 18.67
C TYR A 141 12.70 0.25 18.85
N THR A 142 12.36 1.40 18.24
CA THR A 142 11.00 1.93 18.32
C THR A 142 9.98 1.04 17.62
N ALA A 143 10.34 0.42 16.48
CA ALA A 143 9.48 -0.53 15.79
C ALA A 143 9.24 -1.79 16.64
N ALA A 144 10.27 -2.29 17.33
CA ALA A 144 10.13 -3.41 18.26
C ALA A 144 9.19 -3.05 19.43
N ALA A 145 9.32 -1.85 20.00
CA ALA A 145 8.42 -1.37 21.05
C ALA A 145 6.97 -1.20 20.55
N LEU A 146 6.79 -0.70 19.33
CA LEU A 146 5.47 -0.59 18.67
C LEU A 146 4.82 -1.96 18.45
N LEU A 147 5.59 -2.95 17.98
CA LEU A 147 5.09 -4.32 17.82
C LEU A 147 4.72 -4.94 19.18
N LEU A 148 5.53 -4.73 20.21
CA LEU A 148 5.20 -5.18 21.56
C LEU A 148 3.91 -4.53 22.07
N ALA A 149 3.79 -3.21 21.92
CA ALA A 149 2.57 -2.48 22.31
C ALA A 149 1.34 -2.96 21.54
N ALA A 150 1.47 -3.25 20.23
CA ALA A 150 0.39 -3.79 19.41
C ALA A 150 -0.06 -5.18 19.88
N VAL A 151 0.88 -6.07 20.22
CA VAL A 151 0.55 -7.39 20.78
C VAL A 151 -0.14 -7.28 22.13
N VAL A 152 0.36 -6.42 23.02
CA VAL A 152 -0.28 -6.20 24.33
C VAL A 152 -1.68 -5.62 24.16
N ALA A 153 -1.86 -4.63 23.28
CA ALA A 153 -3.15 -4.02 23.00
C ALA A 153 -4.15 -5.03 22.42
N THR A 154 -3.74 -5.85 21.45
CA THR A 154 -4.62 -6.87 20.85
C THR A 154 -5.01 -7.95 21.85
N LEU A 155 -4.09 -8.41 22.72
CA LEU A 155 -4.41 -9.34 23.79
C LEU A 155 -5.35 -8.73 24.84
N ALA A 156 -5.15 -7.47 25.22
CA ALA A 156 -6.03 -6.76 26.15
C ALA A 156 -7.46 -6.58 25.59
N LEU A 157 -7.57 -6.24 24.30
CA LEU A 157 -8.85 -6.12 23.59
C LEU A 157 -9.55 -7.48 23.41
N GLY A 158 -8.78 -8.53 23.12
CA GLY A 158 -9.30 -9.90 22.92
C GLY A 158 -9.90 -10.49 24.19
N LYS A 159 -9.29 -10.25 25.37
CA LYS A 159 -9.81 -10.78 26.65
C LYS A 159 -11.14 -10.16 27.06
N ARG A 160 -11.44 -8.91 26.68
CA ARG A 160 -12.72 -8.23 27.00
C ARG A 160 -13.96 -8.82 26.32
N ARG A 161 -13.81 -9.76 25.38
CA ARG A 161 -14.93 -10.46 24.73
C ARG A 161 -15.15 -11.89 25.25
N ALA A 162 -14.29 -12.37 26.15
CA ALA A 162 -14.35 -13.73 26.68
C ALA A 162 -15.04 -13.81 28.07
N ASP A 163 -15.25 -12.68 28.73
CA ASP A 163 -16.13 -12.49 29.89
C ASP A 163 -17.43 -11.79 29.44
#